data_AF-A0A920G702-F1
#
_entry.id   AF-A0A920G702-F1
#
_cell.length_a   1.000
_cell.length_b   1.000
_cell.length_c   1.000
_cell.angle_alpha   90.00
_cell.angle_beta   90.00
_cell.angle_gamma   90.00
#
_symmetry.space_group_name_H-M   'P 1'
#
loop_
_entity.id
_entity.type
_entity.pdbx_description
1 polymer ?
#
loop_
_entity_poly.entity_id
_entity_poly.type
_entity_poly.pdbx_seq_one_letter_code
_entity_poly.pdbx_strand_id
1 'polypeptide(L)' 'MADADERDQHFRRLAKTTPERAADIILRGTARGKRRIMVGWDAWLILQLTKILPTRYHCVTARVADD' A
#
# COMPACT_ATOMS: atom_id res chain seq x y z
N MET A 1 11.27 9.90 21.89
CA MET A 1 11.07 10.36 20.50
C MET A 1 12.19 9.69 19.71
N ALA A 2 11.90 8.76 18.79
CA ALA A 2 12.95 8.10 18.01
C ALA A 2 13.71 9.15 17.19
N ASP A 3 15.03 9.07 17.20
CA ASP A 3 15.90 10.02 16.50
C ASP A 3 15.66 9.95 14.98
N ALA A 4 15.86 11.06 14.26
CA ALA A 4 15.57 11.13 12.82
C ALA A 4 16.36 10.08 12.04
N ASP A 5 17.58 9.78 12.47
CA ASP A 5 18.45 8.77 11.86
C ASP A 5 17.94 7.34 12.10
N GLU A 6 17.39 7.05 13.29
CA GLU A 6 16.80 5.74 13.59
C GLU A 6 15.57 5.46 12.71
N ARG A 7 14.75 6.49 12.48
CA ARG A 7 13.56 6.39 11.62
C ARG A 7 13.95 6.14 10.17
N ASP A 8 14.98 6.82 9.67
CA ASP A 8 15.46 6.66 8.30
C ASP A 8 16.04 5.25 8.07
N GLN A 9 16.86 4.76 9.01
CA GLN A 9 17.39 3.40 8.94
C GLN A 9 16.29 2.34 8.94
N HIS A 10 15.27 2.52 9.79
CA HIS A 10 14.16 1.58 9.86
C HIS A 10 13.28 1.64 8.59
N PHE A 11 13.07 2.83 8.04
CA PHE A 11 12.36 3.02 6.79
C PHE A 11 13.08 2.37 5.60
N ARG A 12 14.41 2.54 5.49
CA ARG A 12 15.23 1.91 4.45
C ARG A 12 15.17 0.38 4.48
N ARG A 13 14.96 -0.23 5.64
CA ARG A 13 14.80 -1.69 5.77
C ARG A 13 13.45 -2.19 5.24
N LEU A 14 12.40 -1.38 5.38
CA LEU A 14 11.02 -1.76 5.05
C LEU A 14 10.61 -1.34 3.64
N ALA A 15 10.98 -0.13 3.24
CA ALA A 15 10.64 0.45 1.95
C ALA A 15 11.58 -0.07 0.86
N LYS A 16 11.04 -0.92 -0.03
CA LYS A 16 11.79 -1.42 -1.20
C LYS A 16 11.96 -0.39 -2.32
N THR A 17 11.24 0.73 -2.25
CA THR A 17 11.31 1.82 -3.25
C THR A 17 12.20 2.93 -2.72
N THR A 18 13.20 3.35 -3.52
CA THR A 18 14.08 4.46 -3.14
C THR A 18 13.32 5.80 -3.14
N PRO A 19 13.74 6.77 -2.32
CA PRO A 19 13.08 8.08 -2.26
C PRO A 19 13.06 8.82 -3.60
N GLU A 20 14.13 8.73 -4.40
CA GLU A 20 14.21 9.38 -5.72
C GLU A 20 13.18 8.77 -6.69
N ARG A 21 13.07 7.43 -6.68
CA ARG A 21 12.10 6.73 -7.52
C ARG A 21 10.67 7.00 -7.07
N ALA A 22 10.44 7.09 -5.77
CA ALA A 22 9.14 7.47 -5.22
C ALA A 22 8.74 8.88 -5.67
N ALA A 23 9.66 9.84 -5.58
CA ALA A 23 9.45 11.21 -6.03
C ALA A 23 9.12 11.28 -7.53
N ASP A 24 9.87 10.57 -8.39
CA ASP A 24 9.60 10.51 -9.84
C ASP A 24 8.21 9.94 -10.15
N ILE A 25 7.81 8.86 -9.48
CA ILE A 25 6.47 8.25 -9.62
C ILE A 25 5.37 9.27 -9.24
N ILE A 26 5.55 9.98 -8.13
CA ILE A 26 4.60 10.98 -7.65
C ILE A 26 4.49 12.14 -8.63
N LEU A 27 5.62 12.74 -9.03
CA LEU A 27 5.64 13.87 -9.96
C LEU A 27 4.98 13.52 -11.30
N ARG A 28 5.31 12.35 -11.87
CA ARG A 28 4.68 11.86 -13.11
C ARG A 28 3.19 11.58 -12.93
N GLY A 29 2.79 11.03 -11.79
CA GLY A 29 1.39 10.74 -11.49
C GLY A 29 0.55 12.01 -11.36
N THR A 30 1.09 13.01 -10.65
CA THR A 30 0.46 14.33 -10.45
C THR A 30 0.37 15.09 -11.76
N ALA A 31 1.44 15.11 -12.57
CA ALA A 31 1.42 15.76 -13.89
C ALA A 31 0.36 15.17 -14.84
N ARG A 32 -0.01 13.89 -14.65
CA ARG A 32 -1.05 13.20 -15.42
C ARG A 32 -2.46 13.33 -14.81
N GLY A 33 -2.62 14.13 -13.74
CA GLY A 33 -3.91 14.33 -13.08
C GLY A 33 -4.47 13.07 -12.42
N LYS A 34 -3.62 12.10 -12.03
CA LYS A 34 -4.10 10.86 -11.41
C LYS A 34 -4.67 11.13 -10.03
N ARG A 35 -5.95 10.78 -9.82
CA ARG A 35 -6.61 10.84 -8.51
C ARG A 35 -5.93 9.97 -7.43
N ARG A 36 -5.24 8.89 -7.84
CA ARG A 36 -4.52 7.98 -6.94
C ARG A 36 -3.19 7.58 -7.57
N ILE A 37 -2.11 7.74 -6.82
CA ILE A 37 -0.75 7.37 -7.21
C ILE A 37 -0.27 6.29 -6.25
N MET A 38 0.25 5.20 -6.79
CA MET A 38 0.74 4.06 -6.01
C MET A 38 2.25 4.01 -6.14
N VAL A 39 2.93 4.02 -5.00
CA VAL A 39 4.38 4.01 -4.92
C VAL A 39 4.80 2.65 -4.39
N GLY A 40 5.61 1.92 -5.16
CA GLY A 40 6.03 0.57 -4.83
C GLY A 40 5.08 -0.53 -5.33
N TRP A 41 5.62 -1.74 -5.44
CA TRP A 41 4.90 -2.94 -5.90
C TRP A 41 3.96 -3.51 -4.82
N ASP A 42 4.35 -3.35 -3.57
CA ASP A 42 3.58 -3.67 -2.37
C ASP A 42 2.27 -2.88 -2.29
N ALA A 43 2.29 -1.58 -2.57
CA ALA A 43 1.08 -0.77 -2.65
C ALA A 43 0.10 -1.30 -3.72
N TRP A 44 0.63 -1.85 -4.81
CA TRP A 44 -0.18 -2.47 -5.87
C TRP A 44 -0.76 -3.82 -5.46
N LEU A 45 0.04 -4.66 -4.79
CA LEU A 45 -0.43 -5.92 -4.24
C LEU A 45 -1.55 -5.71 -3.21
N ILE A 46 -1.38 -4.78 -2.27
CA ILE A 46 -2.39 -4.48 -1.24
C ILE A 46 -3.67 -3.93 -1.88
N LEU A 47 -3.55 -3.06 -2.88
CA LEU A 47 -4.72 -2.56 -3.60
C LEU A 47 -5.46 -3.69 -4.34
N GLN A 48 -4.74 -4.60 -4.99
CA GLN A 48 -5.37 -5.73 -5.66
C GLN A 48 -6.01 -6.70 -4.67
N LEU A 49 -5.36 -6.95 -3.53
CA LEU A 49 -5.90 -7.79 -2.46
C LEU A 49 -7.25 -7.24 -1.95
N THR A 50 -7.31 -5.94 -1.69
CA THR A 50 -8.55 -5.28 -1.25
C THR A 50 -9.64 -5.26 -2.31
N LYS A 51 -9.28 -5.32 -3.61
CA LYS A 51 -10.24 -5.43 -4.73
C LYS A 51 -10.71 -6.86 -5.00
N ILE A 52 -9.88 -7.87 -4.77
CA ILE A 52 -10.20 -9.29 -5.05
C ILE A 52 -10.88 -9.96 -3.85
N LEU A 53 -10.58 -9.51 -2.63
CA LEU A 53 -11.16 -10.02 -1.39
C LEU A 53 -12.06 -9.00 -0.66
N PRO A 54 -12.96 -8.26 -1.33
CA PRO A 54 -13.77 -7.26 -0.63
C PRO A 54 -14.77 -7.88 0.36
N THR A 55 -15.11 -9.16 0.17
CA THR A 55 -16.31 -9.78 0.78
C THR A 55 -16.13 -11.25 1.23
N ARG A 56 -14.91 -11.76 1.43
CA ARG A 56 -14.76 -13.12 2.02
C ARG A 56 -15.21 -13.22 3.49
N TYR A 57 -15.58 -12.11 4.13
CA TYR A 57 -16.29 -12.14 5.41
C TYR A 57 -17.68 -12.79 5.30
N HIS A 58 -18.40 -12.61 4.18
CA HIS A 58 -19.75 -13.17 4.04
C HIS A 58 -19.78 -14.70 3.95
N CYS A 59 -18.76 -15.35 3.38
CA CYS A 59 -18.69 -16.81 3.38
C CYS A 59 -18.53 -17.40 4.78
N VAL A 60 -17.92 -16.66 5.71
CA VAL A 60 -17.74 -17.11 7.10
C VAL A 60 -19.02 -16.83 7.89
N THR A 61 -19.64 -15.66 7.72
CA THR A 61 -20.88 -15.33 8.46
C THR A 61 -22.11 -16.12 7.98
N ALA A 62 -22.21 -16.44 6.68
CA ALA A 62 -23.31 -17.25 6.16
C ALA A 62 -23.29 -18.69 6.66
N ARG A 63 -22.11 -19.21 7.04
CA ARG A 63 -21.96 -20.56 7.57
C ARG A 63 -22.16 -20.67 9.09
N VAL A 64 -22.20 -19.53 9.78
CA VAL A 64 -22.38 -19.43 11.24
C VAL A 64 -23.80 -19.00 11.62
N ALA A 65 -24.58 -18.45 10.68
CA ALA A 65 -25.98 -18.08 10.90
C ALA A 65 -26.98 -19.20 10.57
N ASP A 66 -26.51 -20.34 10.04
CA ASP A 66 -27.31 -21.53 9.68
C ASP A 66 -27.08 -22.72 10.64
N ASP A 67 -26.43 -22.49 11.79
CA ASP A 67 -26.31 -23.43 12.93
C ASP A 67 -26.96 -22.79 14.18
#